data_AF-A0A321LFA8-F1
#
_entry.id   AF-A0A321LFA8-F1
#
_cell.length_a   1.000
_cell.length_b   1.000
_cell.length_c   1.000
_cell.angle_alpha   90.00
_cell.angle_beta   90.00
_cell.angle_gamma   90.00
#
_symmetry.space_group_name_H-M   'P 1'
#
loop_
_entity.id
_entity.type
_entity.pdbx_description
1 polymer ?
#
loop_
_entity_poly.entity_id
_entity_poly.type
_entity_poly.pdbx_seq_one_letter_code
_entity_poly.pdbx_strand_id
1 'polypeptide(L)' 'MNTVALNKFVEAHDRYLELDRVRVECQNAAQRESVHIAILKAYLEVQYRANQITGLQFADGMDFAEAN' A
#
# COMPACT_ATOMS: atom_id res chain seq x y z
N MET A 1 -5.26 -13.66 -12.22
CA MET A 1 -4.62 -12.75 -11.24
C MET A 1 -4.20 -11.47 -11.96
N ASN A 2 -4.82 -10.33 -11.63
CA ASN A 2 -4.59 -9.06 -12.33
C ASN A 2 -3.22 -8.47 -11.97
N THR A 3 -2.22 -8.70 -12.82
CA THR A 3 -0.83 -8.25 -12.65
C THR A 3 -0.69 -6.75 -12.49
N VAL A 4 -1.60 -5.95 -13.06
CA VAL A 4 -1.59 -4.48 -12.93
C VAL A 4 -1.95 -4.04 -11.51
N ALA A 5 -2.93 -4.68 -10.87
CA ALA A 5 -3.33 -4.36 -9.50
C ALA A 5 -2.22 -4.71 -8.51
N LEU A 6 -1.57 -5.86 -8.71
CA LEU A 6 -0.44 -6.30 -7.91
C LEU A 6 0.76 -5.35 -8.04
N ASN A 7 1.13 -4.96 -9.26
CA ASN A 7 2.24 -4.02 -9.47
C ASN A 7 1.98 -2.67 -8.79
N LYS A 8 0.75 -2.13 -8.88
CA LYS A 8 0.38 -0.89 -8.20
C LYS A 8 0.44 -0.98 -6.67
N PHE A 9 0.16 -2.17 -6.11
CA PHE A 9 0.35 -2.40 -4.68
C PHE A 9 1.83 -2.42 -4.31
N VAL A 10 2.66 -3.14 -5.07
CA VAL A 10 4.12 -3.19 -4.83
C VAL A 10 4.72 -1.79 -4.92
N GLU A 11 4.38 -1.00 -5.95
CA GLU A 11 4.85 0.38 -6.10
C GLU A 11 4.45 1.29 -4.93
N ALA A 12 3.23 1.14 -4.41
CA ALA A 12 2.78 1.89 -3.24
C ALA A 12 3.53 1.46 -1.96
N HIS A 13 3.78 0.15 -1.82
CA HIS A 13 4.50 -0.42 -0.69
C HIS A 13 5.97 -0.01 -0.68
N ASP A 14 6.65 -0.05 -1.82
CA ASP A 14 8.05 0.37 -1.94
C ASP A 14 8.22 1.85 -1.59
N ARG A 15 7.27 2.70 -2.01
CA ARG A 15 7.27 4.13 -1.64
C ARG A 15 7.10 4.34 -0.15
N TYR A 16 6.24 3.55 0.50
CA TYR A 16 6.09 3.57 1.96
C TYR A 16 7.39 3.19 2.66
N LEU A 17 8.06 2.12 2.22
CA LEU A 17 9.33 1.67 2.80
C LEU A 17 10.44 2.71 2.64
N GLU A 18 10.54 3.35 1.47
CA GLU A 18 11.53 4.40 1.24
C GLU A 18 11.29 5.61 2.16
N LEU A 19 10.03 6.01 2.35
CA LEU A 19 9.69 7.09 3.28
C LEU A 19 9.98 6.71 4.75
N ASP A 20 9.73 5.47 5.14
CA ASP A 20 10.05 4.97 6.49
C ASP A 20 11.55 4.97 6.75
N ARG A 21 12.35 4.62 5.74
CA ARG A 21 13.82 4.77 5.76
C ARG A 21 14.22 6.23 5.91
N VAL A 22 13.73 7.13 5.06
CA VAL A 22 14.10 8.56 5.09
C VAL A 22 13.73 9.22 6.42
N ARG A 23 12.72 8.72 7.14
CA ARG A 23 12.32 9.24 8.47
C ARG A 23 13.48 9.37 9.45
N VAL A 24 14.45 8.45 9.42
CA VAL A 24 15.60 8.47 10.35
C VAL A 24 16.69 9.47 9.95
N GLU A 25 16.63 9.99 8.72
CA GLU A 25 17.61 10.92 8.14
C GLU A 25 17.20 12.40 8.34
N CYS A 26 16.00 12.67 8.86
CA CYS A 26 15.49 14.03 9.07
C CYS A 26 16.28 14.81 10.14
N GLN A 27 16.80 15.98 9.77
CA GLN A 27 17.67 16.82 10.60
C GLN A 27 16.91 17.84 11.46
N ASN A 28 15.67 18.16 11.12
CA ASN A 28 14.86 19.14 11.87
C ASN A 28 13.38 18.74 11.97
N ALA A 29 12.65 19.45 12.84
CA ALA A 29 11.25 19.16 13.13
C ALA A 29 10.35 19.28 11.87
N ALA A 30 10.58 20.29 11.03
CA ALA A 30 9.79 20.50 9.82
C ALA A 30 9.98 19.35 8.80
N GLN A 31 11.20 18.85 8.64
CA GLN A 31 11.48 17.68 7.82
C GLN A 31 10.80 16.42 8.38
N ARG A 32 10.87 16.20 9.70
CA ARG A 32 10.20 15.07 10.35
C ARG A 32 8.69 15.10 10.15
N GLU A 33 8.08 16.27 10.31
CA GLU A 33 6.65 16.46 10.08
C GLU A 33 6.26 16.19 8.62
N SER A 34 7.01 16.76 7.68
CA SER A 34 6.78 16.56 6.24
C SER A 34 6.88 15.08 5.85
N VAL A 35 7.93 14.38 6.31
CA VAL A 35 8.10 12.94 6.05
C VAL A 35 7.03 12.11 6.75
N HIS A 36 6.64 12.46 7.97
CA HIS A 36 5.56 11.77 8.68
C HIS A 36 4.23 11.86 7.92
N ILE A 37 3.86 13.04 7.43
CA ILE A 37 2.67 13.23 6.59
C ILE A 37 2.76 12.38 5.31
N ALA A 38 3.94 12.34 4.68
CA ALA A 38 4.16 11.53 3.49
C ALA A 38 3.99 10.02 3.77
N ILE A 39 4.51 9.53 4.90
CA ILE A 39 4.34 8.13 5.34
C ILE A 39 2.86 7.80 5.52
N LEU A 40 2.09 8.66 6.19
CA LEU A 40 0.65 8.43 6.41
C LEU A 40 -0.11 8.34 5.08
N LYS A 41 0.22 9.21 4.11
CA LYS A 41 -0.38 9.17 2.77
C LYS A 41 -0.02 7.88 2.02
N ALA A 42 1.26 7.47 2.06
CA ALA A 42 1.71 6.23 1.43
C ALA A 42 1.06 5.00 2.07
N TYR A 43 0.91 4.98 3.39
CA TYR A 43 0.23 3.91 4.12
C TYR A 43 -1.24 3.78 3.68
N LEU A 44 -1.98 4.90 3.57
CA LEU A 44 -3.35 4.89 3.08
C LEU A 44 -3.46 4.36 1.64
N GLU A 45 -2.50 4.69 0.78
CA GLU A 45 -2.44 4.16 -0.58
C GLU A 45 -2.21 2.64 -0.59
N VAL A 46 -1.28 2.13 0.23
CA VAL A 46 -1.04 0.68 0.38
C VAL A 46 -2.31 -0.03 0.81
N GLN A 47 -3.02 0.49 1.82
CA GLN A 47 -4.28 -0.07 2.31
C GLN A 47 -5.36 -0.08 1.21
N TYR A 48 -5.49 1.01 0.45
CA TYR A 48 -6.41 1.09 -0.67
C TYR A 48 -6.09 0.03 -1.74
N ARG A 49 -4.82 -0.10 -2.14
CA ARG A 49 -4.39 -1.08 -3.16
C ARG A 49 -4.56 -2.52 -2.68
N ALA A 50 -4.27 -2.80 -1.41
CA ALA A 50 -4.52 -4.10 -0.79
C ALA A 50 -6.00 -4.47 -0.91
N ASN A 51 -6.91 -3.54 -0.56
CA ASN A 51 -8.35 -3.75 -0.69
C ASN A 51 -8.78 -4.00 -2.14
N GLN A 52 -8.15 -3.36 -3.14
CA GLN A 52 -8.44 -3.65 -4.54
C GLN A 52 -8.02 -5.08 -4.93
N ILE A 53 -6.86 -5.56 -4.45
CA ILE A 53 -6.40 -6.93 -4.73
C ILE A 53 -7.30 -7.93 -4.02
N THR A 54 -7.60 -7.75 -2.74
CA THR A 54 -8.46 -8.67 -1.99
C THR A 54 -9.89 -8.64 -2.55
N GLY A 55 -10.42 -7.48 -2.92
CA GLY A 55 -11.72 -7.34 -3.57
C GLY A 55 -11.76 -7.99 -4.95
N LEU A 56 -10.66 -7.90 -5.73
CA LEU A 56 -10.49 -8.65 -6.98
C LEU A 56 -10.39 -10.15 -6.71
N GLN A 57 -9.71 -10.60 -5.66
CA GLN A 57 -9.65 -12.01 -5.28
C GLN A 57 -11.01 -12.55 -4.84
N PHE A 58 -11.85 -11.75 -4.17
CA PHE A 58 -13.23 -12.15 -3.86
C PHE A 58 -14.13 -12.14 -5.10
N ALA A 59 -13.94 -11.20 -6.03
CA ALA A 59 -14.68 -11.17 -7.30
C ALA A 59 -14.27 -12.30 -8.27
N ASP A 60 -12.97 -12.60 -8.37
CA ASP A 60 -12.42 -13.72 -9.14
C ASP A 60 -12.59 -15.08 -8.41
N GLY A 61 -12.87 -15.07 -7.10
CA GLY A 61 -12.87 -16.24 -6.21
C GLY A 61 -14.24 -16.78 -5.82
N MET A 62 -15.35 -16.20 -6.29
CA MET A 62 -16.68 -16.80 -6.16
C MET A 62 -17.01 -17.83 -7.25
N ASP A 63 -16.00 -18.40 -7.93
CA ASP A 63 -16.13 -19.66 -8.69
C ASP A 63 -15.63 -20.89 -7.89
N PHE A 64 -15.14 -20.69 -6.66
CA PHE A 64 -14.72 -21.76 -5.74
C PHE A 64 -15.46 -21.73 -4.38
N ALA A 65 -16.57 -21.02 -4.28
CA ALA A 65 -17.50 -21.22 -3.17
C ALA A 65 -18.34 -22.48 -3.45
N GLU A 66 -17.67 -23.65 -3.37
CA GLU A 66 -18.34 -24.93 -3.25
C GLU A 66 -19.31 -24.92 -2.07
N ALA A 67 -20.43 -25.59 -2.33
CA ALA A 67 -21.58 -25.73 -1.46
C ALA A 67 -21.24 -26.15 -0.03
N ASN A 68 -21.99 -25.58 0.92
CA ASN A 68 -22.38 -26.27 2.13
C ASN A 68 -23.90 -26.18 2.27
#